data_AF-A0A8D7ZVV1-F1
#
_entry.id   AF-A0A8D7ZVV1-F1
#
_cell.length_a   1.000
_cell.length_b   1.000
_cell.length_c   1.000
_cell.angle_alpha   90.00
_cell.angle_beta   90.00
_cell.angle_gamma   90.00
#
_symmetry.space_group_name_H-M   'P 1'
#
loop_
_entity.id
_entity.type
_entity.pdbx_description
1 polymer ?
#
loop_
_entity_poly.entity_id
_entity_poly.type
_entity_poly.pdbx_seq_one_letter_code
_entity_poly.pdbx_strand_id
1 'polypeptide(L)'
;MSLLGLISAKFTFIFYLIGTTLLCAFLNGSYRFYEYYYDTPPVKTSYEYIIVGTGTAGSIIAAGIPSRDVLVVEAGSMRTSLMDVPLFQPLLQGTQYDWQYQTEPQRNACRALEGQRSNWPMVGGSSRRN
;
A
#
# COMPACT_ATOMS: atom_id res chain seq x y z
N MET A 1 24.87 -6.62 -42.05
CA MET A 1 25.08 -6.68 -40.59
C MET A 1 26.28 -7.59 -40.35
N SER A 2 27.37 -7.09 -39.74
CA SER A 2 28.60 -7.89 -39.59
C SER A 2 28.43 -9.00 -38.55
N LEU A 3 29.11 -10.13 -38.74
CA LEU A 3 29.10 -11.28 -37.82
C LEU A 3 29.47 -10.85 -36.38
N LEU A 4 30.41 -9.91 -36.26
CA LEU A 4 30.81 -9.27 -34.99
C LEU A 4 29.66 -8.51 -34.31
N GLY A 5 28.83 -7.78 -35.07
CA GLY A 5 27.66 -7.08 -34.53
C GLY A 5 26.58 -8.03 -34.02
N LEU A 6 26.40 -9.18 -34.68
CA LEU A 6 25.44 -10.21 -34.25
C LEU A 6 25.89 -10.91 -32.96
N ILE A 7 27.20 -11.16 -32.81
CA ILE A 7 27.78 -11.74 -31.59
C ILE A 7 27.67 -10.76 -30.42
N SER A 8 28.02 -9.50 -30.63
CA SER A 8 27.92 -8.44 -29.61
C SER A 8 26.49 -8.26 -29.11
N ALA A 9 25.49 -8.20 -30.00
CA ALA A 9 24.09 -8.05 -29.63
C ALA A 9 23.56 -9.24 -28.80
N LYS A 10 24.01 -10.47 -29.10
CA LYS A 10 23.66 -11.67 -28.32
C LYS A 10 24.24 -11.60 -26.91
N PHE A 11 25.47 -11.16 -26.75
CA PHE A 11 26.07 -10.98 -25.41
C PHE A 11 25.33 -9.91 -24.61
N THR A 12 25.03 -8.75 -25.20
CA THR A 12 24.26 -7.70 -24.53
C THR A 12 22.88 -8.20 -24.09
N PHE A 13 22.19 -8.97 -24.94
CA PHE A 13 20.89 -9.55 -24.59
C PHE A 13 21.00 -10.55 -23.43
N ILE A 14 22.01 -11.41 -23.42
CA ILE A 14 22.25 -12.37 -22.33
C ILE A 14 22.55 -11.65 -21.01
N PHE A 15 23.41 -10.62 -21.02
CA PHE A 15 23.69 -9.84 -19.82
C PHE A 15 22.45 -9.12 -19.29
N TYR A 16 21.61 -8.57 -20.18
CA TYR A 16 20.34 -7.97 -19.80
C TYR A 16 19.39 -9.00 -19.19
N LEU A 17 19.28 -10.19 -19.76
CA LEU A 17 18.43 -11.26 -19.25
C LEU A 17 18.88 -11.71 -17.85
N ILE A 18 20.19 -11.93 -17.66
CA ILE A 18 20.77 -12.32 -16.36
C ILE A 18 20.59 -11.19 -15.34
N GLY A 19 20.85 -9.94 -15.73
CA GLY A 19 20.64 -8.79 -14.84
C GLY A 19 19.19 -8.66 -14.38
N THR A 20 18.24 -8.87 -15.31
CA THR A 20 16.80 -8.79 -15.01
C THR A 20 16.36 -9.94 -14.11
N THR A 21 16.82 -11.18 -14.34
CA THR A 21 16.48 -12.31 -13.47
C THR A 21 17.08 -12.18 -12.08
N LEU A 22 18.32 -11.70 -11.96
CA LEU A 22 18.96 -11.42 -10.66
C LEU A 22 18.21 -10.31 -9.91
N LEU A 23 17.80 -9.24 -10.59
CA LEU A 23 16.99 -8.18 -10.00
C LEU A 23 15.63 -8.72 -9.53
N CYS A 24 14.93 -9.50 -10.36
CA CYS A 24 13.66 -10.11 -9.99
C CYS A 24 13.80 -11.10 -8.82
N ALA A 25 14.90 -11.85 -8.74
CA ALA A 25 15.18 -12.75 -7.63
C ALA A 25 15.44 -11.97 -6.33
N PHE A 26 16.19 -10.87 -6.40
CA PHE A 26 16.41 -9.98 -5.26
C PHE A 26 15.11 -9.31 -4.78
N LEU A 27 14.28 -8.80 -5.70
CA LEU A 27 12.99 -8.20 -5.37
C LEU A 27 12.02 -9.23 -4.77
N ASN A 28 11.98 -10.46 -5.29
CA ASN A 28 11.19 -11.53 -4.67
C ASN A 28 11.72 -11.91 -3.29
N GLY A 29 13.03 -12.06 -3.12
CA GLY A 29 13.64 -12.41 -1.83
C GLY A 29 13.36 -11.36 -0.76
N SER A 30 13.47 -10.08 -1.12
CA SER A 30 13.13 -8.96 -0.23
C SER A 30 11.64 -8.91 0.11
N TYR A 31 10.75 -9.17 -0.86
CA TYR A 31 9.30 -9.27 -0.60
C TYR A 31 8.96 -10.41 0.36
N ARG A 32 9.56 -11.59 0.17
CA ARG A 32 9.35 -12.76 1.03
C ARG A 32 9.90 -12.54 2.44
N PHE A 33 11.04 -11.88 2.56
CA PHE A 33 11.59 -11.49 3.85
C PHE A 33 10.68 -10.49 4.58
N TYR A 34 10.10 -9.53 3.84
CA TYR A 34 9.14 -8.58 4.40
C TYR A 34 7.87 -9.27 4.93
N GLU A 35 7.28 -10.21 4.18
CA GLU A 35 6.16 -11.02 4.68
C GLU A 35 6.53 -11.79 5.97
N TYR A 36 7.71 -12.40 6.02
CA TYR A 36 8.16 -13.15 7.19
C TYR A 36 8.38 -12.27 8.42
N TYR A 37 8.96 -11.07 8.26
CA TYR A 37 9.22 -10.16 9.38
C TYR A 37 7.94 -9.61 10.03
N TYR A 38 6.88 -9.47 9.22
CA TYR A 38 5.58 -8.98 9.67
C TYR A 38 4.57 -10.10 9.93
N ASP A 39 5.03 -11.35 10.07
CA ASP A 39 4.15 -12.46 10.43
C ASP A 39 3.48 -12.18 11.78
N THR A 40 2.15 -12.13 11.77
CA THR A 40 1.39 -11.81 12.97
C THR A 40 1.42 -13.00 13.94
N PRO A 41 1.71 -12.78 15.24
CA PRO A 41 1.61 -13.85 16.21
C PRO A 41 0.19 -14.44 16.21
N PRO A 42 0.03 -15.72 16.59
CA PRO A 42 -1.26 -16.40 16.57
C PRO A 42 -2.29 -15.59 17.35
N VAL A 43 -3.45 -15.37 16.71
CA VAL A 43 -4.56 -14.58 17.27
C VAL A 43 -5.13 -15.30 18.49
N LYS A 44 -5.28 -14.57 19.60
CA LYS A 44 -5.91 -15.07 20.82
C LYS A 44 -7.43 -15.05 20.67
N THR A 45 -8.13 -15.83 21.47
CA THR A 45 -9.60 -15.85 21.52
C THR A 45 -10.20 -14.62 22.23
N SER A 46 -9.41 -13.90 23.03
CA SER A 46 -9.84 -12.73 23.81
C SER A 46 -8.68 -11.77 24.06
N TYR A 47 -9.00 -10.49 24.19
CA TYR A 47 -8.08 -9.39 24.47
C TYR A 47 -8.72 -8.41 25.46
N GLU A 48 -7.90 -7.76 26.30
CA GLU A 48 -8.37 -6.67 27.19
C GLU A 48 -8.89 -5.47 26.40
N TYR A 49 -8.25 -5.15 25.27
CA TYR A 49 -8.64 -4.04 24.40
C TYR A 49 -8.68 -4.49 22.93
N ILE A 50 -9.72 -4.06 22.21
CA ILE A 50 -9.83 -4.22 20.77
C ILE A 50 -10.01 -2.83 20.16
N ILE A 51 -9.05 -2.42 19.33
CA ILE A 51 -9.06 -1.17 18.59
C ILE A 51 -9.42 -1.48 17.14
N VAL A 52 -10.54 -0.93 16.67
CA VAL A 52 -10.98 -1.07 15.28
C VAL A 52 -10.60 0.19 14.52
N GLY A 53 -9.69 0.05 13.57
CA GLY A 53 -9.10 1.10 12.75
C GLY A 53 -7.78 1.62 13.33
N THR A 54 -6.68 1.42 12.60
CA THR A 54 -5.34 1.98 12.90
C THR A 54 -5.12 3.29 12.15
N GLY A 55 -6.16 4.13 12.13
CA GLY A 55 -6.05 5.51 11.65
C GLY A 55 -5.32 6.41 12.66
N THR A 56 -5.43 7.73 12.48
CA THR A 56 -4.74 8.72 13.33
C THR A 56 -5.06 8.54 14.81
N ALA A 57 -6.35 8.46 15.16
CA ALA A 57 -6.78 8.29 16.53
C ALA A 57 -6.45 6.89 17.07
N GLY A 58 -6.75 5.84 16.30
CA GLY A 58 -6.50 4.45 16.71
C GLY A 58 -5.03 4.17 16.98
N SER A 59 -4.12 4.75 16.17
CA SER A 59 -2.67 4.63 16.40
C SER A 59 -2.21 5.30 17.69
N ILE A 60 -2.74 6.48 18.02
CA ILE A 60 -2.41 7.21 19.26
C ILE A 60 -2.96 6.47 20.47
N ILE A 61 -4.21 5.98 20.39
CA ILE A 61 -4.83 5.21 21.47
C ILE A 61 -4.05 3.92 21.70
N ALA A 62 -3.72 3.17 20.64
CA ALA A 62 -2.92 1.94 20.74
C ALA A 62 -1.56 2.19 21.40
N ALA A 63 -0.89 3.30 21.06
CA ALA A 63 0.38 3.68 21.67
C ALA A 63 0.26 4.12 23.13
N GLY A 64 -0.90 4.61 23.54
CA GLY A 64 -1.16 5.10 24.90
C GLY A 64 -1.60 4.03 25.90
N ILE A 65 -2.00 2.84 25.44
CA ILE A 65 -2.40 1.74 26.33
C ILE A 65 -1.14 1.05 26.89
N PRO A 66 -0.95 1.00 28.22
CA PRO A 66 0.23 0.38 28.83
C PRO A 66 0.15 -1.16 28.87
N SER A 67 -1.00 -1.74 28.52
CA SER A 67 -1.19 -3.19 28.41
C SER A 67 -0.61 -3.72 27.09
N ARG A 68 -0.12 -4.95 27.12
CA ARG A 68 0.31 -5.70 25.93
C ARG A 68 -0.81 -6.58 25.35
N ASP A 69 -1.98 -6.61 25.99
CA ASP A 69 -3.12 -7.39 25.56
C ASP A 69 -4.11 -6.56 24.74
N VAL A 70 -3.60 -5.99 23.64
CA VAL A 70 -4.34 -5.12 22.74
C VAL A 70 -4.36 -5.76 21.35
N LEU A 71 -5.56 -5.95 20.80
CA LEU A 71 -5.74 -6.29 19.40
C LEU A 71 -6.06 -5.02 18.62
N VAL A 72 -5.36 -4.80 17.50
CA VAL A 72 -5.67 -3.72 16.58
C VAL A 72 -6.09 -4.33 15.24
N VAL A 73 -7.26 -3.95 14.75
CA VAL A 73 -7.84 -4.46 13.50
C VAL A 73 -7.94 -3.29 12.52
N GLU A 74 -7.26 -3.39 11.39
CA GLU A 74 -7.31 -2.42 10.30
C GLU A 74 -7.79 -3.11 9.04
N ALA A 75 -8.76 -2.51 8.34
CA ALA A 75 -9.31 -3.09 7.11
C ALA A 75 -8.38 -2.91 5.89
N GLY A 76 -7.53 -1.88 5.92
CA GLY A 76 -6.54 -1.62 4.88
C GLY A 76 -5.37 -2.60 4.91
N SER A 77 -4.72 -2.78 3.77
CA SER A 77 -3.52 -3.61 3.67
C SER A 77 -2.29 -2.90 4.25
N MET A 78 -1.20 -3.67 4.36
CA MET A 78 0.08 -3.17 4.84
C MET A 78 0.57 -2.00 3.98
N ARG A 79 1.21 -1.03 4.65
CA ARG A 79 1.84 0.12 4.01
C ARG A 79 2.90 -0.34 3.01
N THR A 80 2.94 0.30 1.84
CA THR A 80 4.03 0.16 0.88
C THR A 80 4.86 1.44 0.86
N SER A 81 6.15 1.34 0.54
CA SER A 81 7.05 2.51 0.50
C SER A 81 6.63 3.59 -0.49
N LEU A 82 5.78 3.26 -1.47
CA LEU A 82 5.20 4.23 -2.40
C LEU A 82 4.28 5.23 -1.70
N MET A 83 3.63 4.83 -0.61
CA MET A 83 2.76 5.70 0.19
C MET A 83 3.50 6.73 1.02
N ASP A 84 4.82 6.57 1.17
CA ASP A 84 5.67 7.45 1.97
C ASP A 84 6.12 8.67 1.16
N VAL A 85 5.96 8.61 -0.17
CA VAL A 85 6.34 9.66 -1.10
C VAL A 85 5.11 10.52 -1.39
N PRO A 86 5.03 11.77 -0.89
CA PRO A 86 3.83 12.61 -1.04
C PRO A 86 3.42 12.85 -2.50
N LEU A 87 4.39 12.83 -3.42
CA LEU A 87 4.15 13.01 -4.85
C LEU A 87 3.25 11.91 -5.46
N PHE A 88 3.29 10.69 -4.92
CA PHE A 88 2.52 9.56 -5.46
C PHE A 88 1.12 9.43 -4.85
N GLN A 89 0.78 10.24 -3.85
CA GLN A 89 -0.49 10.15 -3.15
C GLN A 89 -1.73 10.32 -4.05
N PRO A 90 -1.74 11.18 -5.08
CA PRO A 90 -2.85 11.25 -6.03
C PRO A 90 -3.10 9.94 -6.79
N LEU A 91 -2.04 9.14 -7.02
CA LEU A 91 -2.12 7.87 -7.74
C LEU A 91 -2.77 6.76 -6.92
N LEU A 92 -2.88 6.93 -5.60
CA LEU A 92 -3.48 5.95 -4.70
C LEU A 92 -5.01 6.02 -4.67
N GLN A 93 -5.61 7.12 -5.17
CA GLN A 93 -7.05 7.29 -5.21
C GLN A 93 -7.69 6.25 -6.14
N GLY A 94 -8.79 5.64 -5.70
CA GLY A 94 -9.46 4.59 -6.49
C GLY A 94 -8.72 3.24 -6.54
N THR A 95 -7.64 3.06 -5.78
CA THR A 95 -6.95 1.77 -5.63
C THR A 95 -7.46 1.01 -4.41
N GLN A 96 -6.95 -0.21 -4.17
CA GLN A 96 -7.24 -1.01 -2.96
C GLN A 96 -6.89 -0.31 -1.63
N TYR A 97 -6.09 0.76 -1.69
CA TYR A 97 -5.71 1.52 -0.51
C TYR A 97 -6.72 2.61 -0.17
N ASP A 98 -7.63 2.94 -1.09
CA ASP A 98 -8.71 3.89 -0.92
C ASP A 98 -10.01 3.15 -0.60
N TRP A 99 -10.82 3.69 0.30
CA TRP A 99 -12.19 3.23 0.55
C TRP A 99 -13.13 3.54 -0.62
N GLN A 100 -12.71 4.41 -1.54
CA GLN A 100 -13.42 4.74 -2.78
C GLN A 100 -14.83 5.29 -2.54
N TYR A 101 -15.03 6.02 -1.43
CA TYR A 101 -16.33 6.62 -1.15
C TYR A 101 -16.68 7.66 -2.21
N GLN A 102 -17.97 7.72 -2.53
CA GLN A 102 -18.54 8.75 -3.37
C GLN A 102 -19.69 9.41 -2.62
N THR A 103 -19.84 10.72 -2.83
CA THR A 103 -21.02 11.42 -2.31
C THR A 103 -22.27 11.00 -3.08
N GLU A 104 -23.43 11.19 -2.47
CA GLU A 104 -24.68 11.30 -3.23
C GLU A 104 -24.65 12.53 -4.17
N PRO A 105 -25.51 12.58 -5.21
CA PRO A 105 -25.57 13.71 -6.14
C PRO A 105 -25.79 15.03 -5.41
N GLN A 106 -24.94 16.02 -5.69
CA GLN A 106 -24.95 17.31 -5.00
C GLN A 106 -25.71 18.36 -5.82
N ARG A 107 -26.87 18.81 -5.33
CA ARG A 107 -27.70 19.83 -6.02
C ARG A 107 -26.97 21.15 -6.31
N ASN A 108 -26.05 21.52 -5.42
CA ASN A 108 -25.39 22.83 -5.43
C ASN A 108 -23.87 22.75 -5.65
N ALA A 109 -23.32 21.57 -5.94
CA ALA A 109 -21.89 21.35 -6.15
C ALA A 109 -21.64 20.29 -7.24
N CYS A 110 -20.38 20.02 -7.58
CA CYS A 110 -20.00 18.89 -8.44
C CYS A 110 -20.67 18.85 -9.83
N ARG A 111 -21.18 19.98 -10.34
CA ARG A 111 -21.97 20.04 -11.58
C ARG A 111 -21.22 19.58 -12.84
N ALA A 112 -19.89 19.67 -12.82
CA ALA A 112 -19.00 19.21 -13.89
C ALA A 112 -18.46 17.78 -13.65
N LEU A 113 -18.84 17.13 -12.55
CA LEU A 113 -18.47 15.76 -12.24
C LEU A 113 -19.59 14.81 -12.65
N GLU A 114 -19.20 13.59 -13.03
CA GLU A 114 -20.15 12.56 -13.44
C GLU A 114 -21.16 12.26 -12.32
N GLY A 115 -22.45 12.24 -12.69
CA GLY A 115 -23.54 12.01 -11.74
C GLY A 115 -23.71 13.10 -10.67
N GLN A 116 -23.04 14.26 -10.78
CA GLN A 116 -22.98 15.29 -9.74
C GLN A 116 -22.39 14.77 -8.41
N ARG A 117 -21.53 13.75 -8.48
CA ARG A 117 -20.92 13.11 -7.31
C ARG A 117 -19.44 13.44 -7.22
N SER A 118 -18.93 13.57 -5.99
CA SER A 118 -17.50 13.73 -5.73
C SER A 118 -16.93 12.42 -5.20
N ASN A 119 -15.73 12.06 -5.68
CA ASN A 119 -14.93 11.03 -5.03
C ASN A 119 -14.35 11.60 -3.72
N TRP A 120 -14.43 10.82 -2.66
CA TRP A 120 -13.94 11.15 -1.32
C TRP A 120 -12.90 10.11 -0.93
N PRO A 121 -11.63 10.32 -1.34
CA PRO A 121 -10.59 9.35 -1.08
C PRO A 121 -10.30 9.28 0.43
N MET A 122 -10.50 8.12 1.01
CA MET A 122 -10.16 7.80 2.40
C MET A 122 -9.22 6.61 2.37
N VAL A 123 -7.95 6.81 2.73
CA VAL A 123 -6.93 5.75 2.73
C VAL A 123 -6.59 5.40 4.18
N GLY A 124 -7.00 4.22 4.66
CA GLY A 124 -6.51 3.61 5.92
C GLY A 124 -6.29 4.54 7.13
N GLY A 125 -7.21 5.50 7.33
CA GLY A 125 -7.07 6.58 8.30
C GLY A 125 -6.57 7.91 7.69
N SER A 126 -7.31 8.99 7.95
CA SER A 126 -7.16 10.28 7.27
C SER A 126 -5.76 10.93 7.31
N SER A 127 -4.90 10.56 8.27
CA SER A 127 -3.51 11.06 8.34
C SER A 127 -2.59 10.51 7.27
N ARG A 128 -2.93 9.41 6.59
CA ARG A 128 -2.11 8.87 5.49
C ARG A 128 -2.15 9.76 4.22
N ARG A 129 -2.82 10.92 4.30
CA ARG A 129 -2.88 11.94 3.24
C ARG A 129 -2.27 13.31 3.58
N ASN A 130 -1.82 13.56 4.81
CA ASN A 130 -1.29 14.88 5.20
C ASN A 130 0.24 14.92 5.22
#